data_AF-A0A1J4VHQ3-F1
#
_entry.id   AF-A0A1J4VHQ3-F1
#
_cell.length_a   1.000
_cell.length_b   1.000
_cell.length_c   1.000
_cell.angle_alpha   90.00
_cell.angle_beta   90.00
_cell.angle_gamma   90.00
#
_symmetry.space_group_name_H-M   'P 1'
#
loop_
_entity.id
_entity.type
_entity.pdbx_description
1 polymer ?
#
loop_
_entity_poly.entity_id
_entity_poly.type
_entity_poly.pdbx_seq_one_letter_code
_entity_poly.pdbx_strand_id
1 'polypeptide(L)'
;MDIALYIESLKTAFLPYIKSIQSFHFYYANPLFWVFFMVLYLILEIGRSWSQGKAFFFCISIASILLATTWLEKPLIDMFTIRGYAAGVFDPFILKVASLIMISITIVYFVFVDNS
;
A
#
# COMPACT_ATOMS: atom_id res chain seq x y z
N MET A 1 -21.46 -22.86 17.57
CA MET A 1 -21.09 -21.44 17.46
C MET A 1 -21.18 -21.09 16.00
N ASP A 2 -22.21 -20.36 15.61
CA ASP A 2 -22.56 -20.16 14.20
C ASP A 2 -21.48 -19.39 13.45
N ILE A 3 -21.05 -19.96 12.32
CA ILE A 3 -20.12 -19.33 11.38
C ILE A 3 -20.60 -17.93 10.99
N ALA A 4 -21.92 -17.70 10.94
CA ALA A 4 -22.53 -16.40 10.69
C ALA A 4 -22.16 -15.34 11.75
N LEU A 5 -22.24 -15.70 13.05
CA LEU A 5 -21.84 -14.81 14.15
C LEU A 5 -20.33 -14.52 14.15
N TYR A 6 -19.52 -15.50 13.73
CA TYR A 6 -18.08 -15.30 13.57
C TYR A 6 -17.76 -14.32 12.42
N ILE A 7 -18.43 -14.46 11.27
CA ILE A 7 -18.26 -13.55 10.13
C ILE A 7 -18.72 -12.13 10.48
N GLU A 8 -19.84 -11.99 11.19
CA GLU A 8 -20.39 -10.69 11.57
C GLU A 8 -19.50 -9.95 12.58
N SER A 9 -18.96 -10.67 13.57
CA SER A 9 -17.98 -10.12 14.51
C SER A 9 -16.67 -9.74 13.83
N LEU A 10 -16.17 -10.57 12.90
CA LEU A 10 -15.01 -10.23 12.08
C LEU A 10 -15.26 -8.95 11.28
N LYS A 11 -16.40 -8.89 10.57
CA LYS A 11 -16.76 -7.74 9.75
C LYS A 11 -16.82 -6.47 10.59
N THR A 12 -17.41 -6.52 11.77
CA THR A 12 -17.53 -5.37 12.68
C THR A 12 -16.17 -4.90 13.19
N ALA A 13 -15.28 -5.83 13.54
CA ALA A 13 -13.93 -5.52 14.00
C ALA A 13 -13.05 -4.93 12.89
N PHE A 14 -13.15 -5.45 11.66
CA PHE A 14 -12.30 -5.05 10.54
C PHE A 14 -12.85 -3.88 9.71
N LEU A 15 -14.16 -3.61 9.73
CA LEU A 15 -14.78 -2.51 8.97
C LEU A 15 -14.11 -1.14 9.14
N PRO A 16 -13.82 -0.66 10.36
CA PRO A 16 -13.23 0.66 10.54
C PRO A 16 -11.82 0.75 9.96
N TYR A 17 -11.04 -0.34 10.04
CA TYR A 17 -9.71 -0.40 9.44
C TYR A 17 -9.77 -0.46 7.92
N ILE A 18 -10.75 -1.18 7.35
CA ILE A 18 -10.99 -1.23 5.89
C ILE A 18 -11.31 0.17 5.35
N LYS A 19 -12.20 0.92 6.02
CA LYS A 19 -12.55 2.30 5.62
C LYS A 19 -11.35 3.25 5.71
N SER A 20 -10.51 3.10 6.73
CA SER A 20 -9.28 3.87 6.87
C SER A 20 -8.33 3.62 5.69
N ILE A 21 -8.10 2.35 5.34
CA ILE A 21 -7.26 1.96 4.20
C ILE A 21 -7.81 2.53 2.88
N GLN A 22 -9.14 2.54 2.69
CA GLN A 22 -9.78 3.11 1.51
C GLN A 22 -9.59 4.63 1.36
N SER A 23 -9.29 5.37 2.42
CA SER A 23 -9.19 6.84 2.37
C SER A 23 -7.82 7.40 1.96
N PHE A 24 -6.76 6.58 2.01
CA PHE A 24 -5.41 7.07 1.73
C PHE A 24 -5.17 7.26 0.23
N HIS A 25 -4.63 8.44 -0.12
CA HIS A 25 -4.20 8.82 -1.45
C HIS A 25 -2.82 9.48 -1.34
N PHE A 26 -1.88 9.05 -2.17
CA PHE A 26 -0.51 9.57 -2.19
C PHE A 26 -0.27 10.39 -3.45
N TYR A 27 0.21 11.62 -3.27
CA TYR A 27 0.47 12.54 -4.38
C TYR A 27 1.94 12.89 -4.43
N TYR A 28 2.52 12.84 -5.63
CA TYR A 28 3.89 13.28 -5.88
C TYR A 28 4.12 14.73 -5.45
N ALA A 29 3.11 15.60 -5.63
CA ALA A 29 3.19 17.01 -5.25
C ALA A 29 3.05 17.26 -3.74
N ASN A 30 2.75 16.23 -2.93
CA ASN A 30 2.61 16.40 -1.49
C ASN A 30 4.00 16.40 -0.83
N PRO A 31 4.47 17.51 -0.24
CA PRO A 31 5.79 17.57 0.39
C PRO A 31 5.90 16.63 1.60
N LEU A 32 4.81 16.39 2.33
CA LEU A 32 4.81 15.50 3.51
C LEU A 32 5.10 14.04 3.12
N PHE A 33 4.72 13.64 1.90
CA PHE A 33 5.05 12.32 1.37
C PHE A 33 6.56 12.11 1.30
N TRP A 34 7.28 13.08 0.74
CA TRP A 34 8.74 13.01 0.62
C TRP A 34 9.46 13.15 1.96
N VAL A 35 8.94 13.99 2.85
CA VAL A 35 9.46 14.10 4.23
C VAL A 35 9.36 12.75 4.95
N PHE A 36 8.25 12.04 4.82
CA PHE A 36 8.11 10.70 5.39
C PHE A 36 9.18 9.73 4.86
N PHE A 37 9.44 9.73 3.55
CA PHE A 37 10.48 8.87 2.97
C PHE A 37 11.90 9.29 3.35
N MET A 38 12.17 10.59 3.55
CA MET A 38 13.46 11.03 4.09
C MET A 38 13.67 10.57 5.53
N VAL A 39 12.64 10.66 6.37
CA VAL A 39 12.70 10.14 7.74
C VAL A 39 12.89 8.62 7.73
N LEU A 40 12.16 7.90 6.88
CA LEU A 40 12.31 6.45 6.72
C LEU A 40 13.74 6.08 6.28
N TYR A 41 14.30 6.80 5.31
CA TYR A 41 15.67 6.61 4.85
C TYR A 41 16.68 6.76 6.00
N LEU A 42 16.57 7.84 6.79
CA LEU A 42 17.44 8.07 7.94
C LEU A 42 17.32 6.97 8.99
N ILE A 43 16.11 6.48 9.26
CA ILE A 43 15.89 5.37 10.21
C ILE A 43 16.56 4.09 9.71
N LEU A 44 16.50 3.81 8.40
CA LEU A 44 17.10 2.60 7.82
C LEU A 44 18.63 2.69 7.76
N GLU A 45 19.18 3.85 7.45
CA GLU A 45 20.63 4.11 7.42
C GLU A 45 21.22 4.06 8.83
N ILE A 46 20.64 4.82 9.78
CA ILE A 46 21.20 4.96 11.14
C ILE A 46 20.81 3.79 12.04
N GLY A 47 19.54 3.37 11.99
CA GLY A 47 18.98 2.38 12.91
C GLY A 47 19.24 0.94 12.50
N ARG A 48 19.36 0.67 11.20
CA ARG A 48 19.55 -0.70 10.66
C ARG A 48 20.89 -0.89 9.94
N SER A 49 21.73 0.14 9.92
CA SER A 49 23.05 0.15 9.27
C SER A 49 23.01 -0.32 7.82
N TRP A 50 21.92 -0.07 7.10
CA TRP A 50 21.84 -0.39 5.69
C TRP A 50 22.77 0.51 4.89
N SER A 51 23.35 -0.03 3.81
CA SER A 51 24.11 0.79 2.87
C SER A 51 23.21 1.88 2.27
N GLN A 52 23.79 3.05 1.99
CA GLN A 52 23.05 4.20 1.45
C GLN A 52 22.26 3.84 0.19
N GLY A 53 22.87 3.04 -0.70
CA GLY A 53 22.21 2.55 -1.90
C GLY A 53 20.98 1.70 -1.57
N LYS A 54 21.12 0.72 -0.68
CA LYS A 54 20.02 -0.17 -0.29
C LYS A 54 18.85 0.58 0.35
N ALA A 55 19.13 1.46 1.31
CA ALA A 55 18.11 2.28 1.97
C ALA A 55 17.37 3.19 0.98
N PHE A 56 18.09 3.79 0.04
CA PHE A 56 17.52 4.64 -1.00
C PHE A 56 16.63 3.84 -1.97
N PHE A 57 17.13 2.71 -2.49
CA PHE A 57 16.36 1.85 -3.40
C PHE A 57 15.09 1.33 -2.73
N PHE A 58 15.17 0.90 -1.48
CA PHE A 58 14.00 0.47 -0.71
C PHE A 58 12.93 1.56 -0.61
N CYS A 59 13.34 2.79 -0.24
CA CYS A 59 12.43 3.93 -0.13
C CYS A 59 11.77 4.24 -1.48
N ILE A 60 12.53 4.26 -2.57
CA ILE A 60 12.00 4.50 -3.91
C ILE A 60 11.04 3.40 -4.36
N SER A 61 11.35 2.13 -4.09
CA SER A 61 10.48 1.01 -4.46
C SER A 61 9.11 1.13 -3.78
N ILE A 62 9.09 1.40 -2.47
CA ILE A 62 7.83 1.60 -1.73
C ILE A 62 7.10 2.84 -2.22
N ALA A 63 7.79 3.97 -2.39
CA ALA A 63 7.19 5.21 -2.89
C ALA A 63 6.55 5.01 -4.27
N SER A 64 7.24 4.28 -5.15
CA SER A 64 6.75 3.96 -6.50
C SER A 64 5.49 3.10 -6.45
N ILE A 65 5.44 2.08 -5.59
CA ILE A 65 4.24 1.25 -5.42
C ILE A 65 3.05 2.11 -4.94
N LEU A 66 3.25 2.96 -3.92
CA LEU A 66 2.18 3.81 -3.38
C LEU A 66 1.67 4.85 -4.39
N LEU A 67 2.58 5.48 -5.14
CA LEU A 67 2.22 6.44 -6.19
C LEU A 67 1.53 5.75 -7.36
N ALA A 68 2.04 4.61 -7.83
CA ALA A 68 1.41 3.83 -8.89
C ALA A 68 0.00 3.40 -8.51
N THR A 69 -0.20 2.97 -7.25
CA THR A 69 -1.52 2.60 -6.71
C THR A 69 -2.50 3.77 -6.81
N THR A 70 -2.09 4.97 -6.37
CA THR A 70 -2.95 6.16 -6.42
C THR A 70 -3.20 6.62 -7.88
N TRP A 71 -2.20 6.50 -8.74
CA TRP A 71 -2.32 6.91 -10.15
C TRP A 71 -3.20 5.96 -10.97
N LEU A 72 -3.13 4.66 -10.68
CA LEU A 72 -3.94 3.63 -11.34
C LEU A 72 -5.38 3.56 -10.82
N GLU A 73 -5.67 4.10 -9.64
CA GLU A 73 -6.99 4.06 -9.02
C GLU A 73 -8.08 4.66 -9.93
N LYS A 74 -7.91 5.90 -10.41
CA LYS A 74 -8.86 6.57 -11.31
C LYS A 74 -9.07 5.84 -12.64
N PRO A 75 -8.02 5.55 -13.45
CA PRO A 75 -8.22 4.92 -14.75
C PRO A 75 -8.78 3.50 -14.64
N LEU A 76 -8.47 2.76 -13.56
CA LEU A 76 -9.08 1.45 -13.33
C LEU A 76 -10.57 1.58 -13.02
N ILE A 77 -10.97 2.49 -12.12
CA ILE A 77 -12.38 2.77 -11.85
C ILE A 77 -13.12 3.14 -13.15
N ASP A 78 -12.54 4.02 -13.96
CA ASP A 78 -13.15 4.45 -15.23
C ASP A 78 -13.27 3.29 -16.22
N MET A 79 -12.23 2.46 -16.40
CA MET A 79 -12.28 1.30 -17.31
C MET A 79 -13.32 0.27 -16.89
N PHE A 80 -13.44 -0.02 -15.60
CA PHE A 80 -14.42 -0.99 -15.10
C PHE A 80 -15.85 -0.43 -15.15
N THR A 81 -16.02 0.88 -14.99
CA THR A 81 -17.33 1.55 -15.10
C THR A 81 -17.81 1.63 -16.56
N ILE A 82 -16.92 1.98 -17.49
CA ILE A 82 -17.25 2.20 -18.92
C ILE A 82 -17.51 0.88 -19.65
N ARG A 83 -16.79 -0.21 -19.31
CA ARG A 83 -16.92 -1.48 -20.04
C ARG A 83 -18.14 -2.33 -19.66
N GLY A 84 -19.00 -1.85 -18.76
CA GLY A 84 -20.22 -2.58 -18.37
C GLY A 84 -19.95 -3.93 -17.68
N TYR A 85 -18.69 -4.24 -17.36
CA TYR A 85 -18.30 -5.39 -16.56
C TYR A 85 -18.61 -5.07 -15.09
N ALA A 86 -19.90 -5.20 -14.78
CA ALA A 86 -20.51 -5.04 -13.48
C ALA A 86 -20.50 -3.60 -12.93
N ALA A 87 -21.68 -2.98 -12.99
CA ALA A 87 -22.07 -1.94 -12.06
C ALA A 87 -21.84 -2.44 -10.61
N GLY A 88 -20.68 -2.11 -10.02
CA GLY A 88 -20.41 -2.31 -8.59
C GLY A 88 -19.34 -3.34 -8.16
N VAL A 89 -18.50 -3.91 -9.04
CA VAL A 89 -17.54 -4.97 -8.61
C VAL A 89 -16.09 -4.50 -8.41
N PHE A 90 -15.62 -3.47 -9.12
CA PHE A 90 -14.26 -2.97 -8.86
C PHE A 90 -14.25 -2.05 -7.63
N ASP A 91 -13.98 -2.65 -6.47
CA ASP A 91 -13.72 -1.90 -5.24
C ASP A 91 -12.26 -1.39 -5.27
N PRO A 92 -12.01 -0.06 -5.20
CA PRO A 92 -10.67 0.52 -5.09
C PRO A 92 -9.84 -0.10 -3.95
N PHE A 93 -10.52 -0.69 -2.96
CA PHE A 93 -9.91 -1.50 -1.92
C PHE A 93 -9.01 -2.62 -2.45
N ILE A 94 -9.37 -3.29 -3.54
CA ILE A 94 -8.56 -4.38 -4.12
C ILE A 94 -7.18 -3.87 -4.53
N LEU A 95 -7.12 -2.68 -5.12
CA LEU A 95 -5.86 -2.05 -5.53
C LEU A 95 -4.99 -1.70 -4.32
N LYS A 96 -5.60 -1.20 -3.24
CA LYS A 96 -4.89 -0.86 -2.00
C LYS A 96 -4.40 -2.12 -1.27
N VAL A 97 -5.19 -3.19 -1.25
CA VAL A 97 -4.75 -4.50 -0.74
C VAL A 97 -3.60 -5.07 -1.57
N ALA A 98 -3.69 -5.01 -2.90
CA ALA A 98 -2.60 -5.45 -3.78
C ALA A 98 -1.31 -4.65 -3.53
N SER A 99 -1.40 -3.34 -3.33
CA SER A 99 -0.25 -2.50 -2.99
C SER A 99 0.37 -2.88 -1.64
N LEU A 100 -0.45 -3.22 -0.64
CA LEU A 100 0.02 -3.65 0.67
C LEU A 100 0.78 -4.98 0.56
N ILE A 101 0.25 -5.93 -0.22
CA ILE A 101 0.92 -7.21 -0.49
C ILE A 101 2.28 -6.97 -1.16
N MET A 102 2.33 -6.11 -2.18
CA MET A 102 3.58 -5.76 -2.87
C MET A 102 4.59 -5.09 -1.93
N ILE A 103 4.15 -4.21 -1.05
CA ILE A 103 5.00 -3.58 -0.03
C ILE A 103 5.51 -4.64 0.96
N SER A 104 4.65 -5.55 1.44
CA SER A 104 5.06 -6.62 2.34
C SER A 104 6.12 -7.53 1.71
N ILE A 105 5.95 -7.91 0.44
CA ILE A 105 6.95 -8.69 -0.32
C ILE A 105 8.26 -7.90 -0.43
N THR A 106 8.19 -6.60 -0.76
CA THR A 106 9.35 -5.71 -0.86
C THR A 106 10.12 -5.65 0.47
N ILE A 107 9.39 -5.49 1.59
CA ILE A 107 9.98 -5.51 2.93
C ILE A 107 10.69 -6.82 3.19
N VAL A 108 10.03 -7.96 2.97
CA VAL A 108 10.63 -9.28 3.20
C VAL A 108 11.88 -9.47 2.36
N TYR A 109 11.84 -9.08 1.08
CA TYR A 109 12.97 -9.17 0.16
C TYR A 109 14.17 -8.35 0.66
N PHE A 110 13.99 -7.07 0.94
CA PHE A 110 15.09 -6.19 1.37
C PHE A 110 15.60 -6.51 2.80
N VAL A 111 14.74 -7.04 3.67
CA VAL A 111 15.10 -7.34 5.05
C VAL A 111 15.83 -8.67 5.18
N PHE A 112 15.40 -9.71 4.45
CA PHE A 112 15.87 -11.09 4.68
C PHE A 112 16.67 -11.68 3.52
N VAL A 113 16.39 -11.27 2.28
CA VAL A 113 17.01 -11.87 1.09
C VAL A 113 18.23 -11.07 0.66
N ASP A 114 18.07 -9.75 0.56
CA ASP A 114 19.15 -8.85 0.21
C ASP A 114 19.99 -8.52 1.45
N ASN A 115 20.93 -9.39 1.84
CA ASN A 115 21.87 -9.15 2.95
C ASN A 115 23.16 -8.45 2.53
N SER A 116 23.17 -7.85 1.34
CA SER A 116 24.30 -7.14 0.72
C SER A 116 24.69 -5.87 1.47
#